data_AF-A0A4U7F6Z7-F1
#
_entry.id   AF-A0A4U7F6Z7-F1
#
_cell.length_a   1.000
_cell.length_b   1.000
_cell.length_c   1.000
_cell.angle_alpha   90.00
_cell.angle_beta   90.00
_cell.angle_gamma   90.00
#
_symmetry.space_group_name_H-M   'P 1'
#
loop_
_entity.id
_entity.type
_entity.pdbx_description
1 polymer ?
#
loop_
_entity_poly.entity_id
_entity_poly.type
_entity_poly.pdbx_seq_one_letter_code
_entity_poly.pdbx_strand_id
1 'polypeptide(L)'
;MESHRRGDLTEQIVITELKKRNISVSTPVGGNERYDIVLEKPDGGLLRGQIKTGRLKQGVVRFNGVSQHTNSSGHVYEEYGDGVDCFLVYCDETGEAYFIDSEEVGSSMHLRVDSPTQETSQINWADDYQLDQQWPPDRHDESDPAVSAAIDALDSVEGSVYVDPTGEDSQELLFVDAAGETHRVGVETGWIVNGRVRFTPSKSAEYHLVYCDELNGLLSVHANEFNESVSFRVDSENTRRARSNPVDAYTFENNWPPVVVGTSQADPTRGLTQFIDELEEREVAYNRVERIDEKTAEVHCGELDFRVRVEPAWIEKGLIRFNASGDNVEYYSVNNPETEEWYLVSEDSFQNSISLRIDPPKKADSRINFAEDYLLEEVWPV
;
A
#
# COMPACT_ATOMS: atom_id res chain seq x y z
N MET A 1 15.01 35.31 32.85
CA MET A 1 16.03 34.28 32.57
C MET A 1 16.47 34.46 31.13
N GLU A 2 17.78 34.39 30.82
CA GLU A 2 18.26 34.41 29.44
C GLU A 2 17.71 33.19 28.67
N SER A 3 17.47 33.34 27.36
CA SER A 3 16.80 32.31 26.54
C SER A 3 17.52 30.97 26.57
N HIS A 4 18.85 30.97 26.47
CA HIS A 4 19.69 29.77 26.52
C HIS A 4 19.58 29.05 27.86
N ARG A 5 19.74 29.76 28.97
CA ARG A 5 19.64 29.17 30.32
C ARG A 5 18.27 28.56 30.60
N ARG A 6 17.22 29.06 29.96
CA ARG A 6 15.87 28.48 30.05
C ARG A 6 15.75 27.20 29.21
N GLY A 7 16.37 27.16 28.04
CA GLY A 7 16.48 25.93 27.23
C GLY A 7 17.18 24.83 28.02
N ASP A 8 18.40 25.11 28.51
CA ASP A 8 19.18 24.18 29.31
C ASP A 8 18.39 23.63 30.52
N LEU A 9 17.66 24.51 31.23
CA LEU A 9 16.81 24.10 32.34
C LEU A 9 15.66 23.18 31.88
N THR A 10 15.03 23.51 30.75
CA THR A 10 13.93 22.71 30.17
C THR A 10 14.43 21.31 29.81
N GLU A 11 15.60 21.20 29.18
CA GLU A 11 16.22 19.92 28.85
C GLU A 11 16.43 19.05 30.08
N GLN A 12 16.99 19.61 31.16
CA GLN A 12 17.22 18.86 32.40
C GLN A 12 15.91 18.44 33.09
N ILE A 13 14.87 19.27 33.03
CA ILE A 13 13.54 18.93 33.56
C ILE A 13 12.96 17.74 32.78
N VAL A 14 12.95 17.82 31.45
CA VAL A 14 12.41 16.75 30.60
C VAL A 14 13.18 15.44 30.80
N ILE A 15 14.52 15.48 30.82
CA ILE A 15 15.35 14.29 31.14
C ILE A 15 14.97 13.72 32.51
N THR A 16 14.74 14.57 33.51
CA THR A 16 14.31 14.11 34.85
C THR A 16 12.94 13.43 34.79
N GLU A 17 11.98 14.01 34.07
CA GLU A 17 10.64 13.43 33.90
C GLU A 17 10.66 12.08 33.17
N LEU A 18 11.50 11.95 32.14
CA LEU A 18 11.73 10.68 31.44
C LEU A 18 12.35 9.63 32.38
N LYS A 19 13.37 10.01 33.16
CA LYS A 19 14.02 9.08 34.11
C LYS A 19 13.10 8.63 35.24
N LYS A 20 12.20 9.49 35.73
CA LYS A 20 11.16 9.10 36.71
C LYS A 20 10.26 7.98 36.19
N ARG A 21 10.08 7.89 34.87
CA ARG A 21 9.27 6.90 34.17
C ARG A 21 10.06 5.67 33.69
N ASN A 22 11.32 5.54 34.12
CA ASN A 22 12.26 4.51 33.67
C ASN A 22 12.53 4.51 32.16
N ILE A 23 12.42 5.67 31.52
CA ILE A 23 12.73 5.81 30.10
C ILE A 23 14.25 5.97 29.94
N SER A 24 14.85 5.11 29.14
CA SER A 24 16.25 5.19 28.77
C SER A 24 16.49 6.41 27.89
N VAL A 25 17.55 7.15 28.19
CA VAL A 25 17.88 8.43 27.52
C VAL A 25 19.38 8.49 27.33
N SER A 26 19.80 8.82 26.11
CA SER A 26 21.18 9.12 25.73
C SER A 26 21.26 10.57 25.22
N THR A 27 22.38 11.24 25.46
CA THR A 27 22.61 12.64 25.03
C THR A 27 23.79 12.65 24.04
N PRO A 28 23.68 13.36 22.90
CA PRO A 28 24.79 13.46 21.95
C PRO A 28 26.00 14.17 22.57
N VAL A 29 27.19 13.79 22.12
CA VAL A 29 28.43 14.47 22.52
C VAL A 29 28.70 15.62 21.57
N GLY A 30 28.25 16.82 21.93
CA GLY A 30 28.36 18.03 21.11
C GLY A 30 27.09 18.89 21.20
N GLY A 31 27.08 20.04 20.54
CA GLY A 31 25.93 20.97 20.52
C GLY A 31 25.47 21.35 19.12
N ASN A 32 25.84 20.56 18.10
CA ASN A 32 25.52 20.83 16.70
C ASN A 32 24.49 19.85 16.12
N GLU A 33 24.00 18.91 16.92
CA GLU A 33 22.99 17.95 16.47
C GLU A 33 21.61 18.62 16.40
N ARG A 34 20.75 18.06 15.54
CA ARG A 34 19.38 18.56 15.36
C ARG A 34 18.41 18.05 16.43
N TYR A 35 18.86 17.17 17.32
CA TYR A 35 18.10 16.61 18.43
C TYR A 35 18.89 16.82 19.73
N ASP A 36 18.18 16.85 20.85
CA ASP A 36 18.80 17.06 22.16
C ASP A 36 19.06 15.73 22.88
N ILE A 37 18.23 14.72 22.62
CA ILE A 37 18.33 13.39 23.25
C ILE A 37 17.93 12.26 22.30
N VAL A 38 18.32 11.04 22.65
CA VAL A 38 17.80 9.80 22.08
C VAL A 38 17.09 9.02 23.18
N LEU A 39 15.83 8.65 22.93
CA LEU A 39 15.01 7.80 23.77
C LEU A 39 15.11 6.36 23.29
N GLU A 40 15.04 5.40 24.20
CA GLU A 40 14.90 3.97 23.86
C GLU A 40 13.50 3.50 24.24
N LYS A 41 12.76 3.00 23.26
CA LYS A 41 11.44 2.41 23.39
C LYS A 41 11.52 1.05 24.12
N PRO A 42 10.41 0.55 24.69
CA PRO A 42 10.37 -0.77 25.31
C PRO A 42 10.73 -1.94 24.38
N ASP A 43 10.52 -1.79 23.06
CA ASP A 43 10.88 -2.76 22.02
C ASP A 43 12.36 -2.67 21.59
N GLY A 44 13.12 -1.73 22.16
CA GLY A 44 14.53 -1.48 21.82
C GLY A 44 14.74 -0.49 20.67
N GLY A 45 13.68 0.02 20.03
CA GLY A 45 13.80 1.06 19.01
C GLY A 45 14.25 2.39 19.60
N LEU A 46 14.93 3.21 18.79
CA LEU A 46 15.49 4.49 19.23
C LEU A 46 14.75 5.66 18.59
N LEU A 47 14.50 6.71 19.36
CA LEU A 47 13.84 7.94 18.88
C LEU A 47 14.70 9.16 19.19
N ARG A 48 14.99 9.98 18.18
CA ARG A 48 15.67 11.28 18.28
C ARG A 48 14.66 12.34 18.73
N GLY A 49 14.77 12.77 19.97
CA GLY A 49 13.90 13.77 20.58
C GLY A 49 14.51 15.17 20.57
N GLN A 50 13.75 16.15 20.09
CA GLN A 50 14.05 17.56 20.29
C GLN A 50 13.21 18.13 21.44
N ILE A 51 13.88 18.74 22.42
CA ILE A 51 13.23 19.36 23.57
C ILE A 51 12.90 20.81 23.26
N LYS A 52 11.70 21.24 23.64
CA LYS A 52 11.21 22.61 23.44
C LYS A 52 10.58 23.16 24.72
N THR A 53 10.85 24.43 25.00
CA THR A 53 10.11 25.17 26.03
C THR A 53 8.76 25.63 25.46
N GLY A 54 7.67 25.06 25.96
CA GLY A 54 6.31 25.53 25.72
C GLY A 54 6.02 26.85 26.44
N ARG A 55 5.13 27.66 25.89
CA ARG A 55 4.66 28.90 26.53
C ARG A 55 3.15 28.93 26.60
N LEU A 56 2.60 29.06 27.80
CA LEU A 56 1.16 29.18 28.00
C LEU A 56 0.68 30.59 27.68
N LYS A 57 -0.27 30.71 26.75
CA LYS A 57 -0.93 31.98 26.42
C LYS A 57 -2.38 31.76 26.05
N GLN A 58 -3.28 32.33 26.86
CA GLN A 58 -4.74 32.25 26.66
C GLN A 58 -5.24 30.80 26.59
N GLY A 59 -4.82 29.97 27.56
CA GLY A 59 -5.21 28.56 27.63
C GLY A 59 -4.62 27.68 26.53
N VAL A 60 -3.53 28.12 25.89
CA VAL A 60 -2.85 27.38 24.82
C VAL A 60 -1.36 27.36 25.08
N VAL A 61 -0.77 26.17 25.20
CA VAL A 61 0.68 25.96 25.18
C VAL A 61 1.17 26.06 23.73
N ARG A 62 2.19 26.88 23.48
CA ARG A 62 2.73 27.11 22.14
C ARG A 62 4.21 26.79 22.09
N PHE A 63 4.63 26.14 21.00
CA PHE A 63 6.03 25.92 20.68
C PHE A 63 6.27 25.98 19.17
N ASN A 64 7.53 26.13 18.78
CA ASN A 64 7.94 26.19 17.37
C ASN A 64 8.57 24.85 16.96
N GLY A 65 8.16 24.35 15.79
CA GLY A 65 8.70 23.16 15.12
C GLY A 65 9.87 23.48 14.19
N VAL A 66 10.58 24.58 14.43
CA VAL A 66 11.74 25.01 13.64
C VAL A 66 12.95 25.24 14.55
N SER A 67 14.13 24.96 14.03
CA SER A 67 15.38 25.45 14.61
C SER A 67 15.55 26.92 14.23
N GLN A 68 16.21 27.69 15.09
CA GLN A 68 16.53 29.09 14.82
C GLN A 68 18.03 29.28 14.98
N HIS A 69 18.69 29.65 13.90
CA HIS A 69 20.09 30.06 13.93
C HIS A 69 20.20 31.55 13.62
N THR A 70 21.00 32.27 14.41
CA THR A 70 21.28 33.69 14.16
C THR A 70 22.65 33.80 13.51
N ASN A 71 22.70 34.35 12.30
CA ASN A 71 23.93 34.67 11.61
C ASN A 71 24.08 36.20 11.48
N SER A 72 25.19 36.66 10.91
CA SER A 72 25.47 38.09 10.72
C SER A 72 24.45 38.83 9.84
N SER A 73 23.58 38.10 9.14
CA SER A 73 22.58 38.60 8.20
C SER A 73 21.15 38.54 8.76
N GLY A 74 20.95 37.94 9.95
CA GLY A 74 19.65 37.85 10.61
C GLY A 74 19.36 36.46 11.19
N HIS A 75 18.08 36.19 11.42
CA HIS A 75 17.60 34.88 11.88
C HIS A 75 17.24 34.01 10.68
N VAL A 76 17.78 32.79 10.65
CA VAL A 76 17.40 31.72 9.73
C VAL A 76 16.58 30.70 10.53
N TYR A 77 15.46 30.30 9.96
CA TYR A 77 14.60 29.26 10.52
C TYR A 77 14.63 28.05 9.59
N GLU A 78 14.84 26.86 10.15
CA GLU A 78 14.88 25.61 9.40
C GLU A 78 13.92 24.61 10.04
N GLU A 79 13.09 23.98 9.22
CA GLU A 79 12.21 22.89 9.66
C GLU A 79 13.03 21.64 9.96
N TYR A 80 12.62 20.87 10.96
CA TYR A 80 13.38 19.71 11.39
C TYR A 80 13.35 18.57 10.36
N GLY A 81 12.24 18.36 9.64
CA GLY A 81 12.09 17.22 8.72
C GLY A 81 12.51 15.90 9.39
N ASP A 82 13.21 15.05 8.67
CA ASP A 82 13.71 13.74 9.15
C ASP A 82 14.88 13.83 10.16
N GLY A 83 15.17 15.03 10.66
CA GLY A 83 16.23 15.29 11.64
C GLY A 83 15.86 14.91 13.07
N VAL A 84 14.57 14.75 13.37
CA VAL A 84 14.02 14.41 14.69
C VAL A 84 12.78 13.54 14.50
N ASP A 85 12.55 12.61 15.43
CA ASP A 85 11.43 11.68 15.39
C ASP A 85 10.29 12.16 16.32
N CYS A 86 10.60 12.99 17.32
CA CYS A 86 9.58 13.55 18.21
C CYS A 86 10.00 14.90 18.82
N PHE A 87 9.00 15.64 19.30
CA PHE A 87 9.17 16.82 20.14
C PHE A 87 8.75 16.53 21.58
N LEU A 88 9.63 16.86 22.52
CA LEU A 88 9.34 16.85 23.95
C LEU A 88 9.17 18.28 24.44
N VAL A 89 7.93 18.67 24.73
CA VAL A 89 7.60 20.04 25.10
C VAL A 89 7.35 20.11 26.59
N TYR A 90 8.05 20.98 27.31
CA TYR A 90 7.73 21.26 28.71
C TYR A 90 7.25 22.70 28.88
N CYS A 91 6.12 22.88 29.58
CA CYS A 91 5.53 24.18 29.87
C CYS A 91 5.48 24.42 31.38
N ASP A 92 6.37 25.29 31.85
CA ASP A 92 6.55 25.63 33.28
C ASP A 92 5.25 26.14 33.93
N GLU A 93 4.44 26.88 33.17
CA GLU A 93 3.16 27.42 33.67
C GLU A 93 2.11 26.33 33.93
N THR A 94 2.15 25.22 33.18
CA THR A 94 1.28 24.05 33.42
C THR A 94 1.92 23.03 34.36
N GLY A 95 3.26 22.98 34.41
CA GLY A 95 4.02 21.94 35.11
C GLY A 95 4.07 20.60 34.35
N GLU A 96 3.57 20.56 33.12
CA GLU A 96 3.39 19.34 32.34
C GLU A 96 4.44 19.20 31.23
N ALA A 97 4.76 17.94 30.92
CA ALA A 97 5.56 17.54 29.77
C ALA A 97 4.68 16.83 28.74
N TYR A 98 4.91 17.15 27.47
CA TYR A 98 4.16 16.63 26.34
C TYR A 98 5.09 15.89 25.38
N PHE A 99 4.60 14.80 24.79
CA PHE A 99 5.24 14.08 23.70
C PHE A 99 4.40 14.28 22.45
N ILE A 100 5.04 14.68 21.36
CA ILE A 100 4.39 14.92 20.07
C ILE A 100 5.24 14.29 18.98
N ASP A 101 4.61 13.57 18.06
CA ASP A 101 5.28 13.06 16.87
C ASP A 101 5.81 14.22 15.99
N SER A 102 6.97 14.05 15.37
CA SER A 102 7.52 15.12 14.52
C SER A 102 6.68 15.38 13.27
N GLU A 103 5.94 14.38 12.76
CA GLU A 103 5.09 14.48 11.58
C GLU A 103 3.85 15.37 11.82
N GLU A 104 3.37 15.44 13.07
CA GLU A 104 2.25 16.31 13.46
C GLU A 104 2.65 17.79 13.56
N VAL A 105 3.95 18.07 13.59
CA VAL A 105 4.49 19.39 13.90
C VAL A 105 4.96 20.10 12.64
N GLY A 106 4.13 21.04 12.17
CA GLY A 106 4.58 22.05 11.19
C GLY A 106 5.50 23.10 11.82
N SER A 107 5.60 24.28 11.19
CA SER A 107 6.45 25.39 11.71
C SER A 107 6.18 25.79 13.18
N SER A 108 4.96 25.55 13.67
CA SER A 108 4.57 25.71 15.07
C SER A 108 3.35 24.84 15.37
N MET A 109 3.15 24.50 16.64
CA MET A 109 1.97 23.77 17.12
C MET A 109 1.42 24.40 18.41
N HIS A 110 0.13 24.18 18.64
CA HIS A 110 -0.67 24.82 19.69
C HIS A 110 -1.47 23.76 20.44
N LEU A 111 -1.14 23.51 21.71
CA LEU A 111 -1.86 22.56 22.56
C LEU A 111 -2.84 23.30 23.47
N ARG A 112 -4.14 23.01 23.36
CA ARG A 112 -5.20 23.70 24.11
C ARG A 112 -5.38 23.05 25.48
N VAL A 113 -5.29 23.87 26.53
CA VAL A 113 -5.53 23.47 27.93
C VAL A 113 -6.95 23.85 28.36
N ASP A 114 -7.39 25.08 28.04
CA ASP A 114 -8.70 25.58 28.47
C ASP A 114 -9.77 25.32 27.39
N SER A 115 -11.01 25.06 27.80
CA SER A 115 -12.12 24.93 26.84
C SER A 115 -12.26 26.19 25.96
N PRO A 116 -12.35 26.05 24.63
CA PRO A 116 -12.49 27.19 23.73
C PRO A 116 -13.91 27.78 23.81
N THR A 117 -14.08 29.01 23.34
CA THR A 117 -15.43 29.59 23.15
C THR A 117 -16.25 28.85 22.10
N GLN A 118 -15.58 28.17 21.16
CA GLN A 118 -16.18 27.32 20.11
C GLN A 118 -15.27 26.11 19.90
N GLU A 119 -15.84 24.91 20.03
CA GLU A 119 -15.13 23.66 19.76
C GLU A 119 -15.14 23.38 18.26
N THR A 120 -13.96 23.07 17.71
CA THR A 120 -13.78 22.57 16.35
C THR A 120 -13.02 21.26 16.42
N SER A 121 -13.20 20.38 15.44
CA SER A 121 -12.49 19.10 15.35
C SER A 121 -10.99 19.21 15.03
N GLN A 122 -10.44 20.43 15.01
CA GLN A 122 -9.04 20.73 14.66
C GLN A 122 -8.25 21.25 15.87
N ILE A 123 -8.72 20.95 17.09
CA ILE A 123 -8.07 21.37 18.32
C ILE A 123 -7.17 20.24 18.79
N ASN A 124 -5.88 20.54 18.91
CA ASN A 124 -4.92 19.66 19.57
C ASN A 124 -5.07 19.88 21.07
N TRP A 125 -5.73 18.97 21.79
CA TRP A 125 -5.92 19.11 23.24
C TRP A 125 -4.64 18.73 23.98
N ALA A 126 -4.23 19.54 24.95
CA ALA A 126 -3.00 19.31 25.70
C ALA A 126 -3.01 17.96 26.43
N ASP A 127 -4.17 17.52 26.90
CA ASP A 127 -4.34 16.23 27.58
C ASP A 127 -4.04 15.03 26.66
N ASP A 128 -4.34 15.16 25.37
CA ASP A 128 -4.06 14.11 24.38
C ASP A 128 -2.56 13.94 24.18
N TYR A 129 -1.74 14.98 24.37
CA TYR A 129 -0.29 14.94 24.15
C TYR A 129 0.53 14.78 25.43
N GLN A 130 -0.08 14.54 26.59
CA GLN A 130 0.67 14.37 27.83
C GLN A 130 1.66 13.21 27.73
N LEU A 131 2.88 13.39 28.24
CA LEU A 131 3.94 12.38 28.15
C LEU A 131 3.51 11.01 28.70
N ASP A 132 2.72 10.97 29.77
CA ASP A 132 2.22 9.72 30.36
C ASP A 132 1.16 9.02 29.50
N GLN A 133 0.47 9.75 28.64
CA GLN A 133 -0.55 9.21 27.74
C GLN A 133 0.08 8.70 26.44
N GLN A 134 1.11 9.40 25.97
CA GLN A 134 1.74 9.15 24.68
C GLN A 134 2.98 8.25 24.76
N TRP A 135 3.46 7.88 25.95
CA TRP A 135 4.63 7.02 26.12
C TRP A 135 4.29 5.61 26.63
N PRO A 136 4.82 4.54 26.01
CA PRO A 136 5.64 4.55 24.80
C PRO A 136 4.78 4.95 23.59
N PRO A 137 5.35 5.67 22.60
CA PRO A 137 4.63 5.86 21.36
C PRO A 137 4.37 4.48 20.77
N ASP A 138 3.12 4.21 20.42
CA ASP A 138 2.82 3.17 19.45
C ASP A 138 3.66 3.48 18.21
N ARG A 139 4.23 2.46 17.57
CA ARG A 139 5.25 2.60 16.52
C ARG A 139 4.97 3.77 15.57
N HIS A 140 5.80 4.80 15.67
CA HIS A 140 5.96 5.86 14.67
C HIS A 140 7.32 5.74 13.95
N ASP A 141 7.85 4.53 13.84
CA ASP A 141 8.32 4.08 12.52
C ASP A 141 7.14 3.23 12.04
N GLU A 142 6.24 3.80 11.24
CA GLU A 142 5.08 3.12 10.65
C GLU A 142 4.10 2.42 11.61
N SER A 143 2.98 3.07 11.88
CA SER A 143 1.71 2.38 11.84
C SER A 143 0.64 3.31 11.31
N ASP A 144 0.67 3.51 10.00
CA ASP A 144 -0.61 3.59 9.28
C ASP A 144 -1.49 2.47 9.87
N PRO A 145 -2.68 2.75 10.44
CA PRO A 145 -3.55 1.72 10.99
C PRO A 145 -3.80 0.59 9.98
N ALA A 146 -3.65 0.87 8.68
CA ALA A 146 -3.61 -0.12 7.63
C ALA A 146 -2.46 -1.12 7.77
N VAL A 147 -1.24 -0.69 8.09
CA VAL A 147 -0.04 -1.53 8.22
C VAL A 147 -0.15 -2.41 9.46
N SER A 148 -0.62 -1.87 10.58
CA SER A 148 -0.86 -2.68 11.78
C SER A 148 -1.93 -3.73 11.52
N ALA A 149 -3.07 -3.33 10.93
CA ALA A 149 -4.14 -4.27 10.59
C ALA A 149 -3.67 -5.34 9.58
N ALA A 150 -2.81 -4.97 8.64
CA ALA A 150 -2.21 -5.89 7.69
C ALA A 150 -1.28 -6.91 8.36
N ILE A 151 -0.37 -6.47 9.24
CA ILE A 151 0.53 -7.35 9.98
C ILE A 151 -0.28 -8.30 10.88
N ASP A 152 -1.25 -7.80 11.64
CA ASP A 152 -2.10 -8.62 12.50
C ASP A 152 -2.88 -9.68 11.70
N ALA A 153 -3.38 -9.31 10.52
CA ALA A 153 -4.06 -10.24 9.62
C ALA A 153 -3.09 -11.31 9.09
N LEU A 154 -1.88 -10.91 8.67
CA LEU A 154 -0.85 -11.83 8.16
C LEU A 154 -0.27 -12.76 9.24
N ASP A 155 -0.17 -12.29 10.48
CA ASP A 155 0.24 -13.12 11.63
C ASP A 155 -0.83 -14.16 12.01
N SER A 156 -2.08 -13.98 11.56
CA SER A 156 -3.17 -14.92 11.80
C SER A 156 -3.19 -16.12 10.84
N VAL A 157 -2.37 -16.09 9.78
CA VAL A 157 -2.29 -17.14 8.75
C VAL A 157 -0.95 -17.88 8.80
N GLU A 158 -0.85 -19.02 8.12
CA GLU A 158 0.38 -19.81 8.07
C GLU A 158 1.41 -19.15 7.14
N GLY A 159 2.47 -18.59 7.71
CA GLY A 159 3.54 -17.91 6.99
C GLY A 159 4.41 -17.05 7.92
N SER A 160 5.17 -16.12 7.35
CA SER A 160 5.95 -15.14 8.10
C SER A 160 5.94 -13.79 7.38
N VAL A 161 5.59 -12.73 8.09
CA VAL A 161 5.60 -11.36 7.57
C VAL A 161 6.88 -10.63 7.98
N TYR A 162 7.42 -9.85 7.05
CA TYR A 162 8.57 -8.98 7.25
C TYR A 162 8.26 -7.60 6.69
N VAL A 163 8.76 -6.55 7.34
CA VAL A 163 8.73 -5.19 6.81
C VAL A 163 9.91 -5.06 5.83
N ASP A 164 9.69 -4.54 4.61
CA ASP A 164 10.77 -4.32 3.65
C ASP A 164 11.67 -3.17 4.14
N PRO A 165 12.94 -3.42 4.54
CA PRO A 165 13.81 -2.37 5.06
C PRO A 165 14.38 -1.45 3.97
N THR A 166 14.03 -1.69 2.70
CA THR A 166 14.58 -0.98 1.53
C THR A 166 13.58 -0.06 0.83
N GLY A 167 12.30 -0.10 1.21
CA GLY A 167 11.26 0.78 0.67
C GLY A 167 11.44 2.21 1.16
N GLU A 168 11.46 3.19 0.24
CA GLU A 168 11.29 4.61 0.59
C GLU A 168 9.84 4.92 1.03
N ASP A 169 8.89 3.99 0.75
CA ASP A 169 7.48 4.09 1.11
C ASP A 169 7.12 3.06 2.17
N SER A 170 6.50 3.56 3.22
CA SER A 170 6.35 2.95 4.52
C SER A 170 5.17 1.94 4.61
N GLN A 171 4.87 1.31 3.47
CA GLN A 171 3.59 0.65 3.18
C GLN A 171 3.78 -0.67 2.40
N GLU A 172 5.00 -1.18 2.25
CA GLU A 172 5.25 -2.49 1.59
C GLU A 172 5.78 -3.54 2.59
N LEU A 173 5.11 -4.69 2.61
CA LEU A 173 5.45 -5.87 3.41
C LEU A 173 5.89 -7.03 2.51
N LEU A 174 6.68 -7.95 3.06
CA LEU A 174 7.05 -9.22 2.45
C LEU A 174 6.40 -10.35 3.24
N PHE A 175 5.62 -11.19 2.57
CA PHE A 175 5.01 -12.37 3.16
C PHE A 175 5.66 -13.63 2.60
N VAL A 176 6.23 -14.46 3.46
CA VAL A 176 6.76 -15.77 3.10
C VAL A 176 5.73 -16.83 3.46
N ASP A 177 5.21 -17.53 2.46
CA ASP A 177 4.18 -18.53 2.66
C ASP A 177 4.72 -19.85 3.24
N ALA A 178 3.84 -20.83 3.47
CA ALA A 178 4.23 -22.14 3.99
C ALA A 178 5.11 -22.97 3.03
N ALA A 179 5.09 -22.67 1.72
CA ALA A 179 5.96 -23.28 0.72
C ALA A 179 7.35 -22.61 0.65
N GLY A 180 7.52 -21.46 1.31
CA GLY A 180 8.73 -20.65 1.28
C GLY A 180 8.79 -19.67 0.10
N GLU A 181 7.67 -19.48 -0.62
CA GLU A 181 7.52 -18.47 -1.66
C GLU A 181 7.33 -17.10 -1.02
N THR A 182 7.94 -16.07 -1.60
CA THR A 182 7.91 -14.69 -1.07
C THR A 182 7.02 -13.83 -1.94
N HIS A 183 5.99 -13.23 -1.33
CA HIS A 183 5.03 -12.35 -1.98
C HIS A 183 5.20 -10.92 -1.49
N ARG A 184 5.12 -9.95 -2.41
CA ARG A 184 5.12 -8.53 -2.08
C ARG A 184 3.71 -8.06 -1.78
N VAL A 185 3.51 -7.50 -0.60
CA VAL A 185 2.20 -7.08 -0.11
C VAL A 185 2.21 -5.56 0.09
N GLY A 186 1.47 -4.83 -0.75
CA GLY A 186 1.22 -3.41 -0.58
C GLY A 186 0.08 -3.19 0.41
N VAL A 187 0.28 -2.28 1.36
CA VAL A 187 -0.71 -1.88 2.33
C VAL A 187 -1.33 -0.56 1.90
N GLU A 188 -2.65 -0.56 1.71
CA GLU A 188 -3.36 0.56 1.12
C GLU A 188 -4.46 1.06 2.08
N THR A 189 -4.66 2.37 2.15
CA THR A 189 -5.83 2.94 2.81
C THR A 189 -6.97 3.14 1.81
N GLY A 190 -8.13 2.55 2.12
CA GLY A 190 -9.36 2.64 1.34
C GLY A 190 -10.44 3.52 1.99
N TRP A 191 -11.21 4.23 1.17
CA TRP A 191 -12.28 5.13 1.62
C TRP A 191 -13.60 4.87 0.89
N ILE A 192 -14.74 5.09 1.56
CA ILE A 192 -16.06 4.84 0.97
C ILE A 192 -16.58 6.08 0.25
N VAL A 193 -16.90 5.93 -1.05
CA VAL A 193 -17.56 6.96 -1.85
C VAL A 193 -18.76 6.36 -2.58
N ASN A 194 -19.97 6.88 -2.30
CA ASN A 194 -21.22 6.40 -2.88
C ASN A 194 -21.46 4.88 -2.68
N GLY A 195 -21.22 4.39 -1.46
CA GLY A 195 -21.38 2.97 -1.11
C GLY A 195 -20.33 2.07 -1.77
N ARG A 196 -19.17 2.63 -2.13
CA ARG A 196 -18.05 1.87 -2.66
C ARG A 196 -16.73 2.20 -1.99
N VAL A 197 -16.01 1.18 -1.54
CA VAL A 197 -14.61 1.31 -1.11
C VAL A 197 -13.76 1.62 -2.33
N ARG A 198 -12.87 2.60 -2.25
CA ARG A 198 -11.89 2.98 -3.27
C ARG A 198 -10.52 3.09 -2.66
N PHE A 199 -9.50 2.72 -3.42
CA PHE A 199 -8.09 2.88 -3.06
C PHE A 199 -7.24 3.03 -4.33
N THR A 200 -5.98 3.41 -4.17
CA THR A 200 -5.00 3.51 -5.26
C THR A 200 -3.94 2.44 -5.03
N PRO A 201 -3.80 1.43 -5.90
CA PRO A 201 -2.80 0.37 -5.71
C PRO A 201 -1.38 0.88 -5.98
N SER A 202 -0.41 0.43 -5.17
CA SER A 202 1.01 0.55 -5.49
C SER A 202 1.35 -0.27 -6.76
N LYS A 203 2.34 0.16 -7.54
CA LYS A 203 2.69 -0.52 -8.81
C LYS A 203 3.57 -1.75 -8.63
N SER A 204 4.10 -1.93 -7.43
CA SER A 204 5.18 -2.84 -7.12
C SER A 204 4.73 -4.07 -6.32
N ALA A 205 3.54 -4.03 -5.74
CA ALA A 205 2.99 -5.13 -4.96
C ALA A 205 2.34 -6.21 -5.84
N GLU A 206 2.42 -7.45 -5.39
CA GLU A 206 1.70 -8.58 -5.97
C GLU A 206 0.28 -8.66 -5.38
N TYR A 207 0.18 -8.46 -4.06
CA TYR A 207 -1.06 -8.44 -3.29
C TYR A 207 -1.25 -7.07 -2.64
N HIS A 208 -2.49 -6.60 -2.58
CA HIS A 208 -2.89 -5.39 -1.88
C HIS A 208 -3.77 -5.74 -0.69
N LEU A 209 -3.38 -5.28 0.50
CA LEU A 209 -4.18 -5.31 1.71
C LEU A 209 -4.76 -3.92 1.93
N VAL A 210 -6.06 -3.79 1.71
CA VAL A 210 -6.77 -2.50 1.72
C VAL A 210 -7.52 -2.34 3.03
N TYR A 211 -7.02 -1.48 3.91
CA TYR A 211 -7.68 -1.16 5.16
C TYR A 211 -8.74 -0.09 4.96
N CYS A 212 -9.95 -0.34 5.44
CA CYS A 212 -11.03 0.64 5.38
C CYS A 212 -11.62 0.84 6.77
N ASP A 213 -11.34 2.00 7.37
CA ASP A 213 -11.76 2.35 8.73
C ASP A 213 -13.28 2.24 8.92
N GLU A 214 -14.05 2.72 7.94
CA GLU A 214 -15.52 2.65 7.95
C GLU A 214 -16.08 1.22 7.91
N LEU A 215 -15.32 0.24 7.42
CA LEU A 215 -15.68 -1.18 7.44
C LEU A 215 -15.11 -1.93 8.64
N ASN A 216 -14.19 -1.30 9.39
CA ASN A 216 -13.40 -1.93 10.45
C ASN A 216 -12.83 -3.29 10.00
N GLY A 217 -12.26 -3.33 8.79
CA GLY A 217 -11.83 -4.56 8.16
C GLY A 217 -10.86 -4.36 7.01
N LEU A 218 -10.18 -5.46 6.67
CA LEU A 218 -9.15 -5.52 5.64
C LEU A 218 -9.67 -6.29 4.43
N LEU A 219 -9.43 -5.74 3.22
CA LEU A 219 -9.68 -6.43 1.97
C LEU A 219 -8.37 -6.97 1.40
N SER A 220 -8.41 -8.14 0.78
CA SER A 220 -7.26 -8.73 0.10
C SER A 220 -7.54 -8.84 -1.41
N VAL A 221 -6.60 -8.32 -2.21
CA VAL A 221 -6.76 -8.12 -3.64
C VAL A 221 -5.47 -8.48 -4.35
N HIS A 222 -5.54 -9.26 -5.42
CA HIS A 222 -4.38 -9.50 -6.26
C HIS A 222 -4.20 -8.30 -7.22
N ALA A 223 -2.97 -7.84 -7.45
CA ALA A 223 -2.66 -6.80 -8.44
C ALA A 223 -3.26 -7.09 -9.84
N ASN A 224 -3.36 -8.36 -10.23
CA ASN A 224 -3.97 -8.77 -11.50
C ASN A 224 -5.50 -8.60 -11.54
N GLU A 225 -6.15 -8.25 -10.43
CA GLU A 225 -7.60 -8.00 -10.43
C GLU A 225 -7.91 -6.66 -11.15
N PHE A 226 -7.01 -5.65 -11.10
CA PHE A 226 -7.25 -4.32 -11.67
C PHE A 226 -5.98 -3.54 -12.08
N ASN A 227 -6.02 -2.79 -13.19
CA ASN A 227 -4.85 -2.03 -13.69
C ASN A 227 -4.65 -0.62 -13.09
N GLU A 228 -5.70 0.13 -12.71
CA GLU A 228 -5.56 1.57 -12.35
C GLU A 228 -6.44 2.07 -11.20
N SER A 229 -7.60 1.45 -10.93
CA SER A 229 -8.43 1.80 -9.78
C SER A 229 -9.41 0.69 -9.46
N VAL A 230 -9.69 0.53 -8.18
CA VAL A 230 -10.54 -0.54 -7.67
C VAL A 230 -11.75 0.05 -6.95
N SER A 231 -12.93 -0.57 -7.13
CA SER A 231 -14.08 -0.21 -6.31
C SER A 231 -14.93 -1.41 -5.89
N PHE A 232 -15.12 -1.59 -4.58
CA PHE A 232 -15.94 -2.66 -4.00
C PHE A 232 -17.25 -2.11 -3.46
N ARG A 233 -18.37 -2.83 -3.58
CA ARG A 233 -19.69 -2.36 -3.09
C ARG A 233 -20.01 -2.90 -1.70
N VAL A 234 -20.49 -2.00 -0.84
CA VAL A 234 -20.81 -2.30 0.57
C VAL A 234 -22.24 -2.87 0.75
N ASP A 235 -23.20 -2.52 -0.11
CA ASP A 235 -24.59 -3.00 -0.01
C ASP A 235 -24.89 -4.21 -0.91
N SER A 236 -25.41 -5.29 -0.29
CA SER A 236 -25.91 -6.50 -0.96
C SER A 236 -27.44 -6.52 -1.19
N GLU A 237 -28.20 -5.57 -0.62
CA GLU A 237 -29.68 -5.63 -0.58
C GLU A 237 -30.42 -5.22 -1.87
N ASN A 238 -29.75 -4.79 -2.94
CA ASN A 238 -30.41 -4.42 -4.20
C ASN A 238 -29.96 -5.30 -5.37
N THR A 239 -30.52 -6.52 -5.43
CA THR A 239 -30.30 -7.57 -6.44
C THR A 239 -30.87 -7.23 -7.82
N ARG A 240 -30.48 -6.08 -8.37
CA ARG A 240 -30.64 -5.75 -9.80
C ARG A 240 -29.43 -4.97 -10.29
N ARG A 241 -28.28 -5.65 -10.45
CA ARG A 241 -27.25 -5.35 -11.48
C ARG A 241 -26.06 -6.28 -11.31
N ALA A 242 -25.83 -7.13 -12.30
CA ALA A 242 -24.77 -8.12 -12.40
C ALA A 242 -23.33 -7.56 -12.49
N ARG A 243 -23.03 -6.36 -11.98
CA ARG A 243 -21.70 -5.70 -12.08
C ARG A 243 -21.27 -5.15 -10.71
N SER A 244 -21.18 -5.99 -9.70
CA SER A 244 -20.76 -5.56 -8.36
C SER A 244 -19.75 -6.53 -7.83
N ASN A 245 -18.54 -6.06 -7.54
CA ASN A 245 -17.55 -6.72 -6.71
C ASN A 245 -18.04 -6.50 -5.26
N PRO A 246 -18.74 -7.47 -4.65
CA PRO A 246 -19.26 -7.28 -3.29
C PRO A 246 -18.09 -7.29 -2.32
N VAL A 247 -18.07 -6.35 -1.37
CA VAL A 247 -17.00 -6.24 -0.37
C VAL A 247 -16.74 -7.58 0.32
N ASP A 248 -17.79 -8.32 0.66
CA ASP A 248 -17.71 -9.63 1.35
C ASP A 248 -16.84 -10.66 0.62
N ALA A 249 -16.76 -10.61 -0.72
CA ALA A 249 -15.96 -11.57 -1.49
C ALA A 249 -14.45 -11.25 -1.45
N TYR A 250 -14.07 -10.06 -0.99
CA TYR A 250 -12.69 -9.60 -0.94
C TYR A 250 -12.20 -9.38 0.48
N THR A 251 -12.99 -9.67 1.52
CA THR A 251 -12.50 -9.59 2.90
C THR A 251 -11.33 -10.56 3.09
N PHE A 252 -10.34 -10.16 3.90
CA PHE A 252 -9.14 -10.96 4.14
C PHE A 252 -9.46 -12.42 4.49
N GLU A 253 -10.42 -12.64 5.40
CA GLU A 253 -10.85 -13.98 5.81
C GLU A 253 -11.38 -14.86 4.66
N ASN A 254 -11.94 -14.25 3.60
CA ASN A 254 -12.57 -14.96 2.50
C ASN A 254 -11.70 -15.06 1.24
N ASN A 255 -10.66 -14.22 1.12
CA ASN A 255 -9.85 -14.11 -0.09
C ASN A 255 -8.35 -14.00 0.23
N TRP A 256 -7.87 -14.74 1.23
CA TRP A 256 -6.44 -14.86 1.52
C TRP A 256 -5.94 -16.30 1.28
N PRO A 257 -4.84 -16.51 0.53
CA PRO A 257 -4.17 -15.51 -0.33
C PRO A 257 -5.11 -15.05 -1.46
N PRO A 258 -4.98 -13.81 -1.95
CA PRO A 258 -5.92 -13.27 -2.91
C PRO A 258 -5.76 -13.92 -4.27
N VAL A 259 -6.87 -14.43 -4.78
CA VAL A 259 -6.99 -14.89 -6.16
C VAL A 259 -7.76 -13.87 -6.97
N VAL A 260 -7.50 -13.82 -8.28
CA VAL A 260 -8.30 -13.00 -9.18
C VAL A 260 -9.70 -13.62 -9.27
N VAL A 261 -10.72 -12.92 -8.77
CA VAL A 261 -12.08 -13.44 -8.59
C VAL A 261 -12.68 -13.76 -9.95
N GLY A 262 -12.85 -15.05 -10.23
CA GLY A 262 -13.34 -15.57 -11.50
C GLY A 262 -12.29 -16.30 -12.33
N THR A 263 -11.00 -16.17 -12.03
CA THR A 263 -9.94 -16.97 -12.67
C THR A 263 -9.78 -18.32 -11.97
N SER A 264 -9.69 -19.39 -12.76
CA SER A 264 -9.17 -20.66 -12.29
C SER A 264 -7.67 -20.49 -12.06
N GLN A 265 -7.16 -20.78 -10.85
CA GLN A 265 -5.72 -20.89 -10.57
C GLN A 265 -5.12 -21.98 -11.47
N ALA A 266 -4.65 -21.61 -12.66
CA ALA A 266 -3.72 -22.42 -13.42
C ALA A 266 -2.31 -21.91 -13.08
N ASP A 267 -1.48 -22.81 -12.57
CA ASP A 267 -0.04 -22.61 -12.43
C ASP A 267 0.52 -21.98 -13.73
N PRO A 268 1.15 -20.80 -13.69
CA PRO A 268 1.56 -20.08 -14.90
C PRO A 268 2.55 -20.88 -15.75
N THR A 269 3.42 -21.69 -15.12
CA THR A 269 4.34 -22.59 -15.82
C THR A 269 3.58 -23.71 -16.54
N ARG A 270 2.47 -24.16 -15.94
CA ARG A 270 1.56 -25.12 -16.55
C ARG A 270 0.82 -24.49 -17.73
N GLY A 271 0.42 -23.23 -17.65
CA GLY A 271 -0.25 -22.52 -18.75
C GLY A 271 0.61 -22.45 -20.02
N LEU A 272 1.87 -22.01 -19.90
CA LEU A 272 2.78 -21.96 -21.06
C LEU A 272 3.12 -23.37 -21.59
N THR A 273 3.21 -24.36 -20.71
CA THR A 273 3.43 -25.75 -21.13
C THR A 273 2.22 -26.30 -21.90
N GLN A 274 1.01 -26.09 -21.39
CA GLN A 274 -0.23 -26.50 -22.06
C GLN A 274 -0.42 -25.82 -23.41
N PHE A 275 -0.03 -24.54 -23.53
CA PHE A 275 -0.05 -23.84 -24.81
C PHE A 275 0.88 -24.52 -25.83
N ILE A 276 2.12 -24.85 -25.43
CA ILE A 276 3.08 -25.53 -26.32
C ILE A 276 2.57 -26.92 -26.71
N ASP A 277 2.01 -27.68 -25.75
CA ASP A 277 1.41 -28.99 -26.01
C ASP A 277 0.23 -28.88 -27.01
N GLU A 278 -0.58 -27.82 -26.90
CA GLU A 278 -1.69 -27.55 -27.83
C GLU A 278 -1.19 -27.28 -29.26
N LEU A 279 -0.09 -26.52 -29.41
CA LEU A 279 0.53 -26.28 -30.73
C LEU A 279 0.99 -27.59 -31.37
N GLU A 280 1.55 -28.50 -30.58
CA GLU A 280 1.96 -29.84 -31.03
C GLU A 280 0.75 -30.71 -31.39
N GLU A 281 -0.28 -30.74 -30.54
CA GLU A 281 -1.49 -31.56 -30.74
C GLU A 281 -2.29 -31.12 -31.97
N ARG A 282 -2.40 -29.81 -32.22
CA ARG A 282 -3.12 -29.24 -33.36
C ARG A 282 -2.31 -29.15 -34.65
N GLU A 283 -1.07 -29.66 -34.66
CA GLU A 283 -0.14 -29.59 -35.81
C GLU A 283 0.01 -28.16 -36.36
N VAL A 284 -0.03 -27.16 -35.48
CA VAL A 284 0.12 -25.75 -35.86
C VAL A 284 1.52 -25.53 -36.43
N ALA A 285 1.64 -24.80 -37.54
CA ALA A 285 2.92 -24.62 -38.21
C ALA A 285 3.86 -23.70 -37.39
N TYR A 286 4.97 -24.24 -36.89
CA TYR A 286 6.09 -23.49 -36.32
C TYR A 286 7.40 -24.29 -36.46
N ASN A 287 8.55 -23.62 -36.38
CA ASN A 287 9.89 -24.23 -36.46
C ASN A 287 10.45 -24.61 -35.09
N ARG A 288 10.32 -23.70 -34.11
CA ARG A 288 10.66 -23.93 -32.70
C ARG A 288 10.00 -22.90 -31.79
N VAL A 289 9.90 -23.23 -30.51
CA VAL A 289 9.45 -22.33 -29.44
C VAL A 289 10.55 -22.25 -28.38
N GLU A 290 10.99 -21.04 -28.03
CA GLU A 290 11.96 -20.79 -26.97
C GLU A 290 11.28 -20.08 -25.80
N ARG A 291 11.33 -20.69 -24.60
CA ARG A 291 10.76 -20.07 -23.39
C ARG A 291 11.66 -18.92 -22.92
N ILE A 292 11.08 -17.73 -22.74
CA ILE A 292 11.77 -16.54 -22.22
C ILE A 292 11.62 -16.48 -20.70
N ASP A 293 10.39 -16.64 -20.21
CA ASP A 293 10.04 -16.66 -18.79
C ASP A 293 8.88 -17.64 -18.52
N GLU A 294 8.27 -17.59 -17.34
CA GLU A 294 7.19 -18.50 -16.93
C GLU A 294 5.91 -18.40 -17.76
N LYS A 295 5.67 -17.24 -18.39
CA LYS A 295 4.46 -16.94 -19.17
C LYS A 295 4.74 -16.65 -20.63
N THR A 296 5.98 -16.34 -21.01
CA THR A 296 6.33 -15.81 -22.32
C THR A 296 7.25 -16.75 -23.10
N ALA A 297 6.96 -16.94 -24.38
CA ALA A 297 7.83 -17.67 -25.30
C ALA A 297 7.99 -16.91 -26.63
N GLU A 298 9.16 -17.08 -27.24
CA GLU A 298 9.44 -16.67 -28.62
C GLU A 298 9.12 -17.83 -29.55
N VAL A 299 8.24 -17.59 -30.52
CA VAL A 299 7.81 -18.56 -31.51
C VAL A 299 8.45 -18.19 -32.84
N HIS A 300 9.17 -19.16 -33.41
CA HIS A 300 9.79 -19.01 -34.72
C HIS A 300 8.93 -19.76 -35.75
N CYS A 301 8.37 -19.05 -36.73
CA CYS A 301 7.53 -19.59 -37.79
C CYS A 301 7.98 -19.06 -39.15
N GLY A 302 8.74 -19.86 -39.91
CA GLY A 302 9.25 -19.49 -41.23
C GLY A 302 10.22 -18.30 -41.18
N GLU A 303 9.79 -17.16 -41.73
CA GLU A 303 10.52 -15.88 -41.67
C GLU A 303 9.98 -14.93 -40.59
N LEU A 304 8.96 -15.34 -39.83
CA LEU A 304 8.32 -14.56 -38.78
C LEU A 304 8.72 -15.10 -37.40
N ASP A 305 9.31 -14.22 -36.60
CA ASP A 305 9.57 -14.45 -35.19
C ASP A 305 8.67 -13.51 -34.39
N PHE A 306 7.93 -14.05 -33.42
CA PHE A 306 7.03 -13.27 -32.57
C PHE A 306 6.96 -13.84 -31.17
N ARG A 307 6.64 -12.99 -30.20
CA ARG A 307 6.50 -13.38 -28.79
C ARG A 307 5.03 -13.58 -28.47
N VAL A 308 4.78 -14.71 -27.82
CA VAL A 308 3.48 -15.05 -27.27
C VAL A 308 3.58 -15.08 -25.76
N ARG A 309 2.67 -14.37 -25.10
CA ARG A 309 2.49 -14.46 -23.65
C ARG A 309 1.18 -15.17 -23.33
N VAL A 310 1.26 -16.17 -22.47
CA VAL A 310 0.10 -16.91 -21.99
C VAL A 310 -0.44 -16.24 -20.73
N GLU A 311 -1.71 -15.83 -20.77
CA GLU A 311 -2.39 -15.23 -19.63
C GLU A 311 -3.60 -16.07 -19.20
N PRO A 312 -3.91 -16.14 -17.91
CA PRO A 312 -5.12 -16.79 -17.45
C PRO A 312 -6.33 -15.98 -17.91
N ALA A 313 -7.39 -16.69 -18.29
CA ALA A 313 -8.65 -16.09 -18.65
C ALA A 313 -9.80 -16.59 -17.77
N TRP A 314 -10.84 -15.78 -17.70
CA TRP A 314 -12.07 -16.11 -17.00
C TRP A 314 -13.31 -15.77 -17.81
N ILE A 315 -14.41 -16.45 -17.50
CA ILE A 315 -15.70 -16.19 -18.13
C ILE A 315 -16.54 -15.28 -17.25
N GLU A 316 -16.92 -14.13 -17.81
CA GLU A 316 -17.84 -13.20 -17.18
C GLU A 316 -18.99 -12.85 -18.14
N LYS A 317 -20.20 -13.37 -17.86
CA LYS A 317 -21.42 -13.13 -18.65
C LYS A 317 -21.28 -13.50 -20.14
N GLY A 318 -20.67 -14.65 -20.43
CA GLY A 318 -20.44 -15.11 -21.81
C GLY A 318 -19.36 -14.31 -22.54
N LEU A 319 -18.49 -13.62 -21.80
CA LEU A 319 -17.28 -13.00 -22.31
C LEU A 319 -16.07 -13.68 -21.66
N ILE A 320 -15.11 -14.10 -22.46
CA ILE A 320 -13.77 -14.46 -22.01
C ILE A 320 -13.02 -13.15 -21.77
N ARG A 321 -12.48 -12.99 -20.57
CA ARG A 321 -11.68 -11.84 -20.15
C ARG A 321 -10.30 -12.31 -19.75
N PHE A 322 -9.32 -11.46 -20.00
CA PHE A 322 -7.95 -11.63 -19.50
C PHE A 322 -7.30 -10.25 -19.38
N ASN A 323 -6.22 -10.19 -18.61
CA ASN A 323 -5.41 -8.98 -18.49
C ASN A 323 -4.22 -9.07 -19.45
N ALA A 324 -4.11 -8.11 -20.35
CA ALA A 324 -2.92 -7.95 -21.18
C ALA A 324 -1.83 -7.29 -20.32
N SER A 325 -0.84 -8.07 -19.91
CA SER A 325 0.30 -7.61 -19.11
C SER A 325 1.62 -7.95 -19.80
N GLY A 326 2.65 -7.15 -19.58
CA GLY A 326 3.99 -7.39 -20.13
C GLY A 326 4.35 -6.43 -21.26
N ASP A 327 5.64 -6.11 -21.34
CA ASP A 327 6.21 -5.25 -22.36
C ASP A 327 6.79 -6.10 -23.50
N ASN A 328 6.67 -5.62 -24.74
CA ASN A 328 7.30 -6.22 -25.93
C ASN A 328 6.81 -7.65 -26.23
N VAL A 329 5.49 -7.80 -26.37
CA VAL A 329 4.78 -9.05 -26.69
C VAL A 329 3.84 -8.79 -27.86
N GLU A 330 4.01 -9.51 -28.97
CA GLU A 330 3.15 -9.33 -30.16
C GLU A 330 1.79 -10.03 -30.04
N TYR A 331 1.68 -11.11 -29.26
CA TYR A 331 0.44 -11.87 -29.08
C TYR A 331 0.21 -12.33 -27.63
N TYR A 332 -1.06 -12.29 -27.23
CA TYR A 332 -1.55 -12.91 -26.00
C TYR A 332 -2.30 -14.20 -26.35
N SER A 333 -1.95 -15.30 -25.69
CA SER A 333 -2.69 -16.55 -25.79
C SER A 333 -3.44 -16.83 -24.49
N VAL A 334 -4.69 -17.25 -24.63
CA VAL A 334 -5.56 -17.54 -23.48
C VAL A 334 -6.37 -18.79 -23.71
N ASN A 335 -6.57 -19.56 -22.65
CA ASN A 335 -7.38 -20.77 -22.66
C ASN A 335 -8.79 -20.50 -22.12
N ASN A 336 -9.81 -21.07 -22.76
CA ASN A 336 -11.17 -21.08 -22.25
C ASN A 336 -11.26 -22.02 -21.04
N PRO A 337 -11.55 -21.53 -19.82
CA PRO A 337 -11.63 -22.42 -18.66
C PRO A 337 -12.82 -23.39 -18.70
N GLU A 338 -13.82 -23.17 -19.57
CA GLU A 338 -14.99 -24.05 -19.71
C GLU A 338 -14.89 -25.00 -20.91
N THR A 339 -14.28 -24.58 -22.02
CA THR A 339 -14.20 -25.39 -23.26
C THR A 339 -12.82 -25.95 -23.54
N GLU A 340 -11.80 -25.52 -22.81
CA GLU A 340 -10.37 -25.80 -23.05
C GLU A 340 -9.87 -25.33 -24.43
N GLU A 341 -10.64 -24.52 -25.16
CA GLU A 341 -10.22 -23.93 -26.43
C GLU A 341 -9.20 -22.80 -26.24
N TRP A 342 -8.23 -22.72 -27.14
CA TRP A 342 -7.22 -21.67 -27.11
C TRP A 342 -7.52 -20.55 -28.10
N TYR A 343 -7.26 -19.33 -27.66
CA TYR A 343 -7.39 -18.12 -28.47
C TYR A 343 -6.05 -17.40 -28.57
N LEU A 344 -5.85 -16.69 -29.67
CA LEU A 344 -4.68 -15.86 -29.92
C LEU A 344 -5.12 -14.44 -30.27
N VAL A 345 -4.58 -13.46 -29.56
CA VAL A 345 -4.96 -12.05 -29.68
C VAL A 345 -3.70 -11.22 -29.92
N SER A 346 -3.64 -10.49 -31.04
CA SER A 346 -2.53 -9.59 -31.34
C SER A 346 -2.54 -8.35 -30.43
N GLU A 347 -1.38 -7.88 -29.99
CA GLU A 347 -1.19 -6.64 -29.24
C GLU A 347 -1.80 -5.43 -29.96
N ASP A 348 -1.60 -5.34 -31.28
CA ASP A 348 -2.14 -4.28 -32.14
C ASP A 348 -3.67 -4.22 -32.14
N SER A 349 -4.31 -5.28 -31.67
CA SER A 349 -5.75 -5.30 -31.59
C SER A 349 -6.27 -4.35 -30.49
N PHE A 350 -5.50 -3.99 -29.43
CA PHE A 350 -6.03 -3.23 -28.27
C PHE A 350 -5.04 -2.39 -27.41
N GLN A 351 -5.63 -1.65 -26.44
CA GLN A 351 -4.99 -1.04 -25.26
C GLN A 351 -5.01 -2.03 -24.05
N ASN A 352 -4.88 -1.56 -22.80
CA ASN A 352 -4.70 -2.33 -21.55
C ASN A 352 -5.74 -3.44 -21.17
N SER A 353 -6.82 -3.71 -21.91
CA SER A 353 -7.78 -4.81 -21.60
C SER A 353 -8.65 -5.23 -22.79
N ILE A 354 -9.06 -6.52 -22.86
CA ILE A 354 -9.92 -7.07 -23.91
C ILE A 354 -11.02 -7.99 -23.32
N SER A 355 -12.11 -8.17 -24.08
CA SER A 355 -13.11 -9.21 -23.82
C SER A 355 -13.54 -9.87 -25.13
N LEU A 356 -13.52 -11.21 -25.19
CA LEU A 356 -13.97 -12.01 -26.33
C LEU A 356 -15.34 -12.59 -26.03
N ARG A 357 -16.28 -12.49 -26.96
CA ARG A 357 -17.66 -12.91 -26.71
C ARG A 357 -17.93 -14.31 -27.22
N ILE A 358 -18.37 -15.20 -26.33
CA ILE A 358 -18.68 -16.60 -26.62
C ILE A 358 -20.00 -16.70 -27.41
N ASP A 359 -21.03 -15.95 -26.99
CA ASP A 359 -22.36 -16.00 -27.61
C ASP A 359 -22.75 -14.71 -28.36
N PRO A 360 -23.22 -14.78 -29.62
CA PRO A 360 -23.61 -13.59 -30.37
C PRO A 360 -24.83 -12.87 -29.73
N PRO A 361 -24.78 -11.53 -29.58
CA PRO A 361 -25.90 -10.80 -28.98
C PRO A 361 -27.12 -10.77 -29.89
N LYS A 362 -28.31 -10.58 -29.28
CA LYS A 362 -29.58 -10.38 -30.00
C LYS A 362 -29.59 -9.19 -30.99
N LYS A 363 -28.59 -8.31 -30.92
CA LYS A 363 -28.32 -7.24 -31.91
C LYS A 363 -26.82 -7.24 -32.20
N ALA A 364 -26.46 -7.36 -33.48
CA ALA A 364 -25.08 -7.21 -33.94
C ALA A 364 -24.62 -5.76 -33.76
N ASP A 365 -23.45 -5.56 -33.14
CA ASP A 365 -22.68 -4.32 -33.08
C ASP A 365 -21.30 -4.65 -33.63
N SER A 366 -20.78 -3.85 -34.55
CA SER A 366 -19.49 -4.07 -35.23
C SER A 366 -18.28 -3.85 -34.30
N ARG A 367 -18.51 -3.53 -33.03
CA ARG A 367 -17.48 -3.33 -32.00
C ARG A 367 -17.35 -4.52 -31.04
N ILE A 368 -17.91 -5.67 -31.41
CA ILE A 368 -17.86 -6.89 -30.61
C ILE A 368 -16.80 -7.81 -31.19
N ASN A 369 -15.84 -8.20 -30.37
CA ASN A 369 -14.88 -9.26 -30.67
C ASN A 369 -15.56 -10.59 -30.35
N PHE A 370 -15.86 -11.42 -31.34
CA PHE A 370 -16.42 -12.76 -31.11
C PHE A 370 -15.28 -13.73 -30.86
N ALA A 371 -15.39 -14.61 -29.87
CA ALA A 371 -14.32 -15.54 -29.51
C ALA A 371 -13.94 -16.45 -30.69
N GLU A 372 -14.90 -16.82 -31.54
CA GLU A 372 -14.66 -17.59 -32.77
C GLU A 372 -13.67 -16.92 -33.73
N ASP A 373 -13.64 -15.58 -33.78
CA ASP A 373 -12.74 -14.82 -34.65
C ASP A 373 -11.28 -14.82 -34.14
N TYR A 374 -11.04 -15.31 -32.93
CA TYR A 374 -9.74 -15.32 -32.25
C TYR A 374 -9.24 -16.73 -31.94
N LEU A 375 -9.89 -17.77 -32.47
CA LEU A 375 -9.43 -19.14 -32.30
C LEU A 375 -7.98 -19.26 -32.78
N LEU A 376 -7.16 -19.94 -31.97
CA LEU A 376 -5.72 -20.09 -32.19
C LEU A 376 -5.39 -20.49 -33.62
N GLU A 377 -6.14 -21.45 -34.16
CA GLU A 377 -5.98 -22.01 -35.51
C GLU A 377 -6.42 -21.08 -36.65
N GLU A 378 -7.35 -20.16 -36.38
CA GLU A 378 -7.87 -19.22 -37.38
C GLU A 378 -7.00 -17.97 -37.50
N VAL A 379 -6.31 -17.60 -36.42
CA VAL A 379 -5.52 -16.34 -36.32
C VAL A 379 -4.02 -16.59 -36.27
N TRP A 380 -3.58 -17.86 -36.27
CA TRP A 380 -2.15 -18.17 -36.21
C TRP A 380 -1.37 -17.46 -37.33
N PRO A 381 -0.35 -16.66 -36.99
CA PRO A 381 0.45 -15.97 -37.99
C PRO A 381 1.35 -16.98 -38.74
N VAL A 382 0.98 -17.27 -40.00
CA VAL A 382 1.73 -18.12 -40.93
C VAL A 382 2.12 -17.34 -42.18
#